data_AF-A0A6I7QKG3-F1
#
_entry.id   AF-A0A6I7QKG3-F1
#
_cell.length_a   1.000
_cell.length_b   1.000
_cell.length_c   1.000
_cell.angle_alpha   90.00
_cell.angle_beta   90.00
_cell.angle_gamma   90.00
#
_symmetry.space_group_name_H-M   'P 1'
#
loop_
_entity.id
_entity.type
_entity.pdbx_description
1 polymer ?
#
loop_
_entity_poly.entity_id
_entity_poly.type
_entity_poly.pdbx_seq_one_letter_code
_entity_poly.pdbx_strand_id
1 'polypeptide(L)'
;MDRKESIINKFEKAGLVTVVVIWLLRAVFGPAFNFALLVTTTVLSVYYLWFGFFIFTKLRPWDLIHRHIRQSINRFAVITGILMGVIISHTLIAILFGFYFFPGTQAVISVAAVALLLFTGFLIIIKIIDKKSRPHCNRYYLRAGILGVFLLLLWLLPLETKLEILYKDYPEFRAAYIEYVNNPECEQAIHKLREERSRFR
;
A
#
# COMPACT_ATOMS: atom_id res chain seq x y z
N MET A 1 -24.04 16.73 1.21
CA MET A 1 -23.38 17.75 0.35
C MET A 1 -22.38 17.07 -0.55
N ASP A 2 -22.66 16.98 -1.85
CA ASP A 2 -21.68 16.47 -2.80
C ASP A 2 -20.73 17.60 -3.20
N ARG A 3 -19.59 17.71 -2.52
CA ARG A 3 -18.56 18.71 -2.83
C ARG A 3 -17.75 18.27 -4.05
N LYS A 4 -17.44 19.24 -4.93
CA LYS A 4 -16.46 19.10 -6.02
C LYS A 4 -15.13 18.58 -5.49
N GLU A 5 -14.45 17.75 -6.28
CA GLU A 5 -13.19 17.12 -5.88
C GLU A 5 -12.14 18.17 -5.49
N SER A 6 -11.48 17.94 -4.36
CA SER A 6 -10.37 18.77 -3.89
C SER A 6 -9.13 18.50 -4.75
N ILE A 7 -8.20 19.47 -4.78
CA ILE A 7 -6.88 19.30 -5.40
C ILE A 7 -6.17 18.07 -4.79
N ILE A 8 -6.29 17.89 -3.47
CA ILE A 8 -5.77 16.73 -2.71
C ILE A 8 -6.24 15.41 -3.33
N ASN A 9 -7.54 15.28 -3.62
CA ASN A 9 -8.10 14.04 -4.17
C ASN A 9 -7.66 13.80 -5.63
N LYS A 10 -7.40 14.86 -6.40
CA LYS A 10 -6.88 14.72 -7.76
C LYS A 10 -5.44 14.22 -7.75
N PHE A 11 -4.58 14.81 -6.91
CA PHE A 11 -3.21 14.35 -6.72
C PHE A 11 -3.14 12.92 -6.22
N GLU A 12 -3.99 12.56 -5.24
CA GLU A 12 -4.09 11.19 -4.73
C GLU A 12 -4.46 10.17 -5.81
N LYS A 13 -5.50 10.44 -6.61
CA LYS A 13 -5.87 9.53 -7.70
C LYS A 13 -4.76 9.39 -8.73
N ALA A 14 -4.14 10.49 -9.13
CA ALA A 14 -3.01 10.46 -10.06
C ALA A 14 -1.85 9.64 -9.49
N GLY A 15 -1.53 9.83 -8.21
CA GLY A 15 -0.52 9.05 -7.50
C GLY A 15 -0.85 7.56 -7.44
N LEU A 16 -2.09 7.19 -7.08
CA LEU A 16 -2.55 5.80 -7.04
C LEU A 16 -2.44 5.14 -8.43
N VAL A 17 -2.94 5.80 -9.48
CA VAL A 17 -2.85 5.29 -10.85
C VAL A 17 -1.39 5.12 -11.25
N THR A 18 -0.53 6.11 -10.98
CA THR A 18 0.90 6.05 -11.28
C THR A 18 1.57 4.86 -10.57
N VAL A 19 1.29 4.66 -9.29
CA VAL A 19 1.84 3.54 -8.50
C VAL A 19 1.38 2.19 -9.06
N VAL A 20 0.09 2.03 -9.37
CA VAL A 20 -0.45 0.79 -9.95
C VAL A 20 0.18 0.50 -11.32
N VAL A 21 0.32 1.51 -12.17
CA VAL A 21 1.00 1.37 -13.47
C VAL A 21 2.45 0.94 -13.27
N ILE A 22 3.18 1.55 -12.33
CA ILE A 22 4.56 1.17 -12.03
C ILE A 22 4.66 -0.26 -11.49
N TRP A 23 3.71 -0.72 -10.67
CA TRP A 23 3.67 -2.11 -10.21
C TRP A 23 3.50 -3.10 -11.37
N LEU A 24 2.62 -2.78 -12.32
CA LEU A 24 2.44 -3.61 -13.51
C LEU A 24 3.68 -3.59 -14.41
N LEU A 25 4.28 -2.42 -14.64
CA LEU A 25 5.52 -2.29 -15.39
C LEU A 25 6.67 -3.06 -14.72
N ARG A 26 6.76 -3.03 -13.38
CA ARG A 26 7.74 -3.80 -12.62
C ARG A 26 7.58 -5.32 -12.82
N ALA A 27 6.35 -5.80 -12.94
CA ALA A 27 6.07 -7.20 -13.19
C ALA A 27 6.44 -7.63 -14.63
N VAL A 28 6.41 -6.71 -15.60
CA VAL A 28 6.71 -7.01 -17.02
C VAL A 28 8.19 -6.77 -17.36
N PHE A 29 8.77 -5.66 -16.92
CA PHE A 29 10.12 -5.20 -17.31
C PHE A 29 11.19 -5.47 -16.25
N GLY A 30 10.87 -6.23 -15.21
CA GLY A 30 11.86 -6.58 -14.20
C GLY A 30 12.37 -5.37 -13.40
N PRO A 31 13.61 -5.39 -12.90
CA PRO A 31 14.12 -4.45 -11.88
C PRO A 31 14.34 -3.01 -12.34
N ALA A 32 14.21 -2.69 -13.63
CA ALA A 32 14.44 -1.35 -14.17
C ALA A 32 13.60 -0.25 -13.47
N PHE A 33 12.41 -0.60 -12.98
CA PHE A 33 11.50 0.34 -12.30
C PHE A 33 11.61 0.34 -10.78
N ASN A 34 12.61 -0.33 -10.20
CA ASN A 34 12.80 -0.40 -8.75
C ASN A 34 12.79 0.99 -8.11
N PHE A 35 13.73 1.87 -8.50
CA PHE A 35 13.85 3.18 -7.87
C PHE A 35 12.56 4.02 -7.97
N ALA A 36 11.94 4.03 -9.15
CA ALA A 36 10.66 4.72 -9.35
C ALA A 36 9.57 4.15 -8.42
N LEU A 37 9.41 2.83 -8.37
CA LEU A 37 8.44 2.14 -7.52
C LEU A 37 8.64 2.49 -6.04
N LEU A 38 9.89 2.47 -5.57
CA LEU A 38 10.25 2.82 -4.20
C LEU A 38 9.80 4.24 -3.86
N VAL A 39 10.24 5.22 -4.65
CA VAL A 39 9.96 6.63 -4.40
C VAL A 39 8.47 6.92 -4.50
N THR A 40 7.80 6.50 -5.58
CA THR A 40 6.37 6.82 -5.78
C THR A 40 5.48 6.15 -4.74
N THR A 41 5.74 4.89 -4.39
CA THR A 41 4.95 4.17 -3.38
C THR A 41 5.16 4.77 -1.99
N THR A 42 6.40 5.16 -1.66
CA THR A 42 6.72 5.79 -0.37
C THR A 42 6.08 7.17 -0.24
N VAL A 43 6.18 8.01 -1.28
CA VAL A 43 5.54 9.33 -1.31
C VAL A 43 4.03 9.19 -1.18
N LEU A 44 3.42 8.25 -1.89
CA LEU A 44 1.97 8.01 -1.79
C LEU A 44 1.58 7.48 -0.39
N SER A 45 2.38 6.60 0.21
CA SER A 45 2.15 6.10 1.57
C SER A 45 2.15 7.24 2.60
N VAL A 46 3.19 8.08 2.58
CA VAL A 46 3.28 9.28 3.42
C VAL A 46 2.11 10.22 3.16
N TYR A 47 1.69 10.36 1.91
CA TYR A 47 0.53 11.18 1.54
C TYR A 47 -0.76 10.68 2.20
N TYR A 48 -1.02 9.37 2.18
CA TYR A 48 -2.19 8.80 2.88
C TYR A 48 -2.09 8.92 4.39
N LEU A 49 -0.89 8.79 4.97
CA LEU A 49 -0.67 8.94 6.40
C LEU A 49 -1.07 10.33 6.89
N TRP A 50 -0.59 11.38 6.20
CA TRP A 50 -0.84 12.77 6.60
C TRP A 50 -2.20 13.29 6.14
N PHE A 51 -2.63 12.97 4.92
CA PHE A 51 -3.84 13.53 4.32
C PHE A 51 -5.05 12.60 4.31
N GLY A 52 -4.95 11.40 4.90
CA GLY A 52 -6.03 10.41 4.93
C GLY A 52 -7.38 10.99 5.38
N PHE A 53 -7.38 11.73 6.49
CA PHE A 53 -8.57 12.44 6.96
C PHE A 53 -9.23 13.29 5.86
N PHE A 54 -8.46 14.14 5.18
CA PHE A 54 -8.97 15.03 4.14
C PHE A 54 -9.45 14.26 2.90
N ILE A 55 -8.71 13.24 2.49
CA ILE A 55 -9.02 12.39 1.33
C ILE A 55 -10.39 11.73 1.50
N PHE A 56 -10.61 11.07 2.64
CA PHE A 56 -11.82 10.28 2.86
C PHE A 56 -13.02 11.14 3.24
N THR A 57 -12.83 12.26 3.95
CA THR A 57 -13.93 13.15 4.34
C THR A 57 -14.31 14.20 3.27
N LYS A 58 -13.51 14.36 2.21
CA LYS A 58 -13.66 15.45 1.20
C LYS A 58 -13.50 16.87 1.78
N LEU A 59 -12.94 17.00 2.98
CA LEU A 59 -12.63 18.29 3.57
C LEU A 59 -11.33 18.85 2.99
N ARG A 60 -11.24 20.17 2.93
CA ARG A 60 -10.02 20.91 2.60
C ARG A 60 -9.35 21.38 3.91
N PRO A 61 -8.03 21.56 3.95
CA PRO A 61 -7.35 22.13 5.12
C PRO A 61 -7.97 23.47 5.56
N TRP A 62 -8.35 24.31 4.59
CA TRP A 62 -9.01 25.60 4.80
C TRP A 62 -10.41 25.50 5.44
N ASP A 63 -11.09 24.36 5.31
CA ASP A 63 -12.40 24.15 5.94
C ASP A 63 -12.29 24.11 7.46
N LEU A 64 -11.14 23.69 8.01
CA LEU A 64 -10.93 23.62 9.47
C LEU A 64 -10.78 25.00 10.11
N ILE A 65 -10.44 26.03 9.34
CA ILE A 65 -10.31 27.40 9.82
C ILE A 65 -11.69 27.97 10.17
N HIS A 66 -12.70 27.66 9.36
CA HIS A 66 -14.05 28.20 9.50
C HIS A 66 -14.83 27.48 10.62
N ARG A 67 -15.21 28.22 11.68
CA ARG A 67 -15.91 27.66 12.85
C ARG A 67 -17.21 26.92 12.50
N HIS A 68 -18.00 27.46 11.57
CA HIS A 68 -19.27 26.87 11.16
C HIS A 68 -19.09 25.48 10.50
N ILE A 69 -18.05 25.29 9.69
CA ILE A 69 -17.77 24.00 9.06
C ILE A 69 -17.30 23.01 10.11
N ARG A 70 -16.41 23.43 11.01
CA ARG A 70 -15.85 22.59 12.07
C ARG A 70 -16.91 21.96 12.97
N GLN A 71 -17.96 22.72 13.31
CA GLN A 71 -19.08 22.24 14.13
C GLN A 71 -19.94 21.19 13.42
N SER A 72 -19.93 21.17 12.08
CA SER A 72 -20.68 20.19 11.28
C SER A 72 -19.94 18.87 11.06
N ILE A 73 -18.66 18.77 11.46
CA ILE A 73 -17.85 17.57 11.24
C ILE A 73 -18.19 16.52 12.29
N ASN A 74 -18.66 15.37 11.84
CA ASN A 74 -18.88 14.22 12.70
C ASN A 74 -17.54 13.68 13.25
N ARG A 75 -17.40 13.56 14.57
CA ARG A 75 -16.21 13.00 15.24
C ARG A 75 -15.86 11.60 14.72
N PHE A 76 -16.89 10.80 14.41
CA PHE A 76 -16.71 9.47 13.85
C PHE A 76 -15.99 9.51 12.49
N ALA A 77 -16.36 10.45 11.61
CA ALA A 77 -15.73 10.63 10.29
C ALA A 77 -14.28 11.13 10.40
N VAL A 78 -13.95 11.87 11.47
CA VAL A 78 -12.57 12.28 11.76
C VAL A 78 -11.71 11.06 12.11
N ILE A 79 -12.14 10.30 13.12
CA ILE A 79 -11.39 9.15 13.63
C ILE A 79 -11.22 8.11 12.53
N THR A 80 -12.31 7.74 11.86
CA THR A 80 -12.25 6.75 10.77
C THR A 80 -11.45 7.25 9.57
N GLY A 81 -11.54 8.53 9.20
CA GLY A 81 -10.73 9.09 8.12
C GLY A 81 -9.21 9.02 8.40
N ILE A 82 -8.79 9.25 9.65
CA ILE A 82 -7.38 9.10 10.05
C ILE A 82 -6.97 7.61 9.97
N LEU A 83 -7.76 6.72 10.56
CA LEU A 83 -7.46 5.28 10.57
C LEU A 83 -7.42 4.69 9.16
N MET A 84 -8.34 5.11 8.27
CA MET A 84 -8.30 4.75 6.86
C MET A 84 -6.98 5.16 6.20
N GLY A 85 -6.47 6.36 6.51
CA GLY A 85 -5.17 6.84 6.01
C GLY A 85 -4.01 5.98 6.50
N VAL A 86 -3.96 5.70 7.80
CA VAL A 86 -2.92 4.86 8.42
C VAL A 86 -2.91 3.46 7.81
N ILE A 87 -4.08 2.84 7.63
CA ILE A 87 -4.19 1.48 7.11
C ILE A 87 -3.75 1.43 5.65
N ILE A 88 -4.23 2.35 4.81
CA ILE A 88 -3.82 2.41 3.40
C ILE A 88 -2.32 2.70 3.28
N SER A 89 -1.79 3.61 4.09
CA SER A 89 -0.35 3.90 4.18
C SER A 89 0.45 2.64 4.50
N HIS A 90 0.05 1.91 5.54
CA HIS A 90 0.71 0.68 5.96
C HIS A 90 0.62 -0.42 4.90
N THR A 91 -0.54 -0.59 4.25
CA THR A 91 -0.72 -1.52 3.13
C THR A 91 0.22 -1.22 1.96
N LEU A 92 0.39 0.06 1.60
CA LEU A 92 1.34 0.45 0.54
C LEU A 92 2.79 0.07 0.89
N ILE A 93 3.20 0.27 2.13
CA ILE A 93 4.54 -0.15 2.60
C ILE A 93 4.66 -1.68 2.60
N ALA A 94 3.63 -2.41 3.02
CA ALA A 94 3.66 -3.87 2.99
C ALA A 94 3.78 -4.43 1.56
N ILE A 95 3.08 -3.82 0.60
CA ILE A 95 3.22 -4.15 -0.82
C ILE A 95 4.64 -3.88 -1.31
N LEU A 96 5.23 -2.74 -0.92
CA LEU A 96 6.61 -2.40 -1.23
C LEU A 96 7.59 -3.44 -0.68
N PHE A 97 7.40 -3.91 0.57
CA PHE A 97 8.18 -5.01 1.14
C PHE A 97 8.05 -6.29 0.29
N GLY A 98 6.84 -6.58 -0.19
CA GLY A 98 6.56 -7.70 -1.10
C GLY A 98 7.37 -7.67 -2.40
N PHE A 99 7.51 -6.50 -3.03
CA PHE A 99 8.29 -6.35 -4.26
C PHE A 99 9.81 -6.44 -4.04
N TYR A 100 10.29 -5.99 -2.88
CA TYR A 100 11.72 -5.93 -2.56
C TYR A 100 12.26 -7.14 -1.80
N PHE A 101 11.37 -8.01 -1.33
CA PHE A 101 11.72 -9.20 -0.56
C PHE A 101 12.62 -8.88 0.65
N PHE A 102 12.27 -7.83 1.39
CA PHE A 102 12.96 -7.46 2.62
C PHE A 102 12.82 -8.55 3.70
N PRO A 103 13.76 -8.62 4.66
CA PRO A 103 13.60 -9.51 5.81
C PRO A 103 12.27 -9.26 6.52
N GLY A 104 11.55 -10.33 6.87
CA GLY A 104 10.24 -10.21 7.51
C GLY A 104 9.07 -9.82 6.59
N THR A 105 9.26 -9.81 5.26
CA THR A 105 8.21 -9.47 4.28
C THR A 105 6.89 -10.20 4.52
N GLN A 106 6.94 -11.51 4.78
CA GLN A 106 5.71 -12.28 5.01
C GLN A 106 4.97 -11.86 6.28
N ALA A 107 5.68 -11.49 7.35
CA ALA A 107 5.07 -10.98 8.57
C ALA A 107 4.41 -9.62 8.33
N VAL A 108 5.11 -8.70 7.65
CA VAL A 108 4.59 -7.35 7.33
C VAL A 108 3.36 -7.44 6.43
N ILE A 109 3.39 -8.27 5.39
CA ILE A 109 2.24 -8.50 4.50
C ILE A 109 1.06 -9.10 5.28
N SER A 110 1.30 -10.10 6.12
CA SER A 110 0.24 -10.74 6.92
C SER A 110 -0.41 -9.76 7.88
N VAL A 111 0.38 -8.96 8.60
CA VAL A 111 -0.14 -7.92 9.51
C VAL A 111 -0.96 -6.89 8.74
N ALA A 112 -0.47 -6.41 7.60
CA ALA A 112 -1.19 -5.47 6.77
C ALA A 112 -2.49 -6.06 6.22
N ALA A 113 -2.50 -7.34 5.84
CA ALA A 113 -3.68 -8.01 5.30
C ALA A 113 -4.75 -8.18 6.37
N VAL A 114 -4.37 -8.65 7.56
CA VAL A 114 -5.27 -8.78 8.71
C VAL A 114 -5.81 -7.42 9.13
N ALA A 115 -4.96 -6.39 9.24
CA ALA A 115 -5.39 -5.04 9.58
C ALA A 115 -6.40 -4.47 8.56
N LEU A 116 -6.10 -4.62 7.26
CA LEU A 116 -6.98 -4.19 6.18
C LEU A 116 -8.33 -4.93 6.23
N LEU A 117 -8.32 -6.25 6.45
CA LEU A 117 -9.54 -7.07 6.55
C LEU A 117 -10.39 -6.69 7.77
N LEU A 118 -9.80 -6.66 8.96
CA LEU A 118 -10.51 -6.34 10.20
C LEU A 118 -11.14 -4.95 10.14
N PHE A 119 -10.39 -3.96 9.67
CA PHE A 119 -10.91 -2.60 9.59
C PHE A 119 -11.97 -2.44 8.49
N THR A 120 -11.81 -3.12 7.35
CA THR A 120 -12.83 -3.15 6.30
C THR A 120 -14.12 -3.80 6.81
N GLY A 121 -14.01 -4.92 7.53
CA GLY A 121 -15.13 -5.58 8.19
C GLY A 121 -15.83 -4.68 9.20
N PHE A 122 -15.06 -4.01 10.06
CA PHE A 122 -15.57 -3.00 11.01
C PHE A 122 -16.37 -1.90 10.31
N LEU A 123 -15.84 -1.33 9.21
CA LEU A 123 -16.55 -0.30 8.46
C LEU A 123 -17.82 -0.83 7.78
N ILE A 124 -17.84 -2.08 7.32
CA ILE A 124 -19.04 -2.72 6.74
C ILE A 124 -20.14 -2.85 7.79
N ILE A 125 -19.80 -3.31 9.00
CA ILE A 125 -20.75 -3.39 10.13
C ILE A 125 -21.35 -2.01 10.41
N ILE A 126 -20.50 -0.97 10.47
CA ILE A 126 -20.97 0.40 10.71
C ILE A 126 -21.86 0.89 9.56
N LYS A 127 -21.53 0.56 8.31
CA LYS A 127 -22.36 0.93 7.15
C LYS A 127 -23.75 0.28 7.21
N ILE A 128 -23.88 -0.91 7.79
CA ILE A 128 -25.16 -1.60 7.98
C ILE A 128 -25.99 -0.89 9.06
N ILE A 129 -25.35 -0.49 10.16
CA ILE A 129 -26.01 0.15 11.31
C ILE A 129 -26.36 1.62 11.00
N ASP A 130 -25.40 2.40 10.50
CA ASP A 130 -25.56 3.83 10.21
C ASP A 130 -25.48 4.16 8.72
N LYS A 131 -26.66 4.28 8.10
CA LYS A 131 -26.80 4.61 6.68
C LYS A 131 -26.26 6.01 6.32
N LYS A 132 -26.11 6.95 7.27
CA LYS A 132 -25.58 8.30 7.00
C LYS A 132 -24.09 8.30 6.68
N SER A 133 -23.36 7.31 7.17
CA SER A 133 -21.90 7.17 6.97
C SER A 133 -21.50 6.55 5.61
N ARG A 134 -22.46 6.13 4.77
CA ARG A 134 -22.25 5.46 3.48
C ARG A 134 -21.28 6.16 2.50
N PRO A 135 -21.38 7.48 2.25
CA PRO A 135 -20.57 8.12 1.21
C PRO A 135 -19.07 8.18 1.56
N HIS A 136 -18.75 8.23 2.86
CA HIS A 136 -17.39 8.24 3.37
C HIS A 136 -16.73 6.87 3.22
N CYS A 137 -17.41 5.81 3.67
CA CYS A 137 -16.89 4.43 3.61
C CYS A 137 -16.71 3.91 2.17
N ASN A 138 -17.61 4.28 1.24
CA ASN A 138 -17.52 3.80 -0.16
C ASN A 138 -16.21 4.19 -0.86
N ARG A 139 -15.61 5.34 -0.50
CA ARG A 139 -14.33 5.78 -1.08
C ARG A 139 -13.17 4.94 -0.59
N TYR A 140 -13.22 4.53 0.68
CA TYR A 140 -12.23 3.64 1.26
C TYR A 140 -12.32 2.26 0.60
N TYR A 141 -13.51 1.68 0.44
CA TYR A 141 -13.65 0.31 -0.10
C TYR A 141 -13.06 0.12 -1.49
N LEU A 142 -13.20 1.08 -2.39
CA LEU A 142 -12.60 0.97 -3.73
C LEU A 142 -11.07 0.87 -3.65
N ARG A 143 -10.44 1.72 -2.83
CA ARG A 143 -8.98 1.76 -2.64
C ARG A 143 -8.47 0.53 -1.90
N ALA A 144 -9.16 0.18 -0.81
CA ALA A 144 -8.88 -1.02 -0.04
C ALA A 144 -9.05 -2.29 -0.89
N GLY A 145 -10.02 -2.32 -1.80
CA GLY A 145 -10.21 -3.42 -2.75
C GLY A 145 -9.05 -3.55 -3.72
N ILE A 146 -8.65 -2.46 -4.39
CA ILE A 146 -7.51 -2.46 -5.32
C ILE A 146 -6.22 -2.90 -4.61
N LEU A 147 -5.88 -2.25 -3.49
CA LEU A 147 -4.67 -2.58 -2.74
C LEU A 147 -4.74 -3.97 -2.10
N GLY A 148 -5.92 -4.38 -1.64
CA GLY A 148 -6.17 -5.70 -1.08
C GLY A 148 -5.92 -6.82 -2.08
N VAL A 149 -6.30 -6.63 -3.36
CA VAL A 149 -5.98 -7.60 -4.42
C VAL A 149 -4.47 -7.75 -4.57
N PHE A 150 -3.72 -6.65 -4.70
CA PHE A 150 -2.25 -6.72 -4.81
C PHE A 150 -1.60 -7.35 -3.58
N LEU A 151 -2.07 -6.99 -2.39
CA LEU A 151 -1.56 -7.53 -1.13
C LEU A 151 -1.82 -9.03 -1.02
N LEU A 152 -3.03 -9.50 -1.39
CA LEU A 152 -3.38 -10.91 -1.40
C LEU A 152 -2.57 -11.71 -2.42
N LEU A 153 -2.36 -11.16 -3.62
CA LEU A 153 -1.49 -11.79 -4.62
C LEU A 153 -0.07 -11.99 -4.07
N LEU A 154 0.51 -10.95 -3.44
CA LEU A 154 1.86 -11.05 -2.86
C LEU A 154 1.93 -12.01 -1.67
N TRP A 155 0.84 -12.13 -0.91
CA TRP A 155 0.74 -13.02 0.25
C TRP A 155 0.61 -14.48 -0.15
N LEU A 156 -0.28 -14.78 -1.10
CA LEU A 156 -0.61 -16.14 -1.52
C LEU A 156 0.41 -16.74 -2.50
N LEU A 157 1.12 -15.91 -3.27
CA LEU A 157 2.12 -16.42 -4.20
C LEU A 157 3.34 -16.98 -3.46
N PRO A 158 3.81 -18.19 -3.83
CA PRO A 158 5.06 -18.76 -3.33
C PRO A 158 6.24 -17.85 -3.61
N LEU A 159 7.29 -17.97 -2.79
CA LEU A 159 8.51 -17.17 -2.97
C LEU A 159 9.12 -17.43 -4.35
N GLU A 160 9.19 -18.68 -4.78
CA GLU A 160 9.79 -19.09 -6.04
C GLU A 160 9.06 -18.47 -7.24
N THR A 161 7.73 -18.52 -7.23
CA THR A 161 6.89 -17.91 -8.28
C THR A 161 7.08 -16.39 -8.32
N LYS A 162 7.15 -15.73 -7.16
CA LYS A 162 7.39 -14.28 -7.12
C LYS A 162 8.76 -13.92 -7.68
N LEU A 163 9.80 -14.69 -7.34
CA LEU A 163 11.14 -14.50 -7.87
C LEU A 163 11.19 -14.75 -9.37
N GLU A 164 10.52 -15.78 -9.86
CA GLU A 164 10.44 -16.09 -11.29
C GLU A 164 9.75 -14.99 -12.10
N ILE A 165 8.67 -14.41 -11.59
CA ILE A 165 7.98 -13.30 -12.27
C ILE A 165 8.82 -12.02 -12.23
N LEU A 166 9.32 -11.64 -11.04
CA LEU A 166 9.96 -10.33 -10.84
C LEU A 166 11.44 -10.27 -11.28
N TYR A 167 12.10 -11.42 -11.38
CA TYR A 167 13.52 -11.54 -11.72
C TYR A 167 13.76 -12.63 -12.76
N LYS A 168 12.85 -12.74 -13.75
CA LYS A 168 12.93 -13.71 -14.84
C LYS A 168 14.29 -13.74 -15.52
N ASP A 169 14.84 -12.55 -15.81
CA ASP A 169 16.10 -12.37 -16.53
C ASP A 169 17.35 -12.52 -15.63
N TYR A 170 17.18 -12.79 -14.33
CA TYR A 170 18.27 -12.86 -13.34
C TYR A 170 18.27 -14.21 -12.60
N PRO A 171 18.59 -15.33 -13.29
CA PRO A 171 18.58 -16.67 -12.68
C PRO A 171 19.56 -16.82 -11.51
N GLU A 172 20.74 -16.20 -11.58
CA GLU A 172 21.76 -16.25 -10.53
C GLU A 172 21.27 -15.62 -9.23
N PHE A 173 20.58 -14.48 -9.32
CA PHE A 173 19.94 -13.86 -8.17
C PHE A 173 18.85 -14.74 -7.56
N ARG A 174 18.01 -15.39 -8.39
CA ARG A 174 16.96 -16.28 -7.88
C ARG A 174 17.57 -17.45 -7.10
N ALA A 175 18.61 -18.08 -7.64
CA ALA A 175 19.32 -19.17 -6.99
C ALA A 175 19.96 -18.71 -5.66
N ALA A 176 20.66 -17.56 -5.67
CA ALA A 176 21.28 -17.00 -4.47
C ALA A 176 20.24 -16.64 -3.40
N TYR A 177 19.05 -16.13 -3.79
CA TYR A 177 17.98 -15.80 -2.85
C TYR A 177 17.37 -17.05 -2.22
N ILE A 178 17.13 -18.11 -3.00
CA ILE A 178 16.62 -19.39 -2.48
C ILE A 178 17.64 -20.02 -1.52
N GLU A 179 18.92 -20.00 -1.89
CA GLU A 179 20.02 -20.49 -1.05
C GLU A 179 20.09 -19.76 0.30
N TYR A 180 19.96 -18.42 0.28
CA TYR A 180 19.89 -17.61 1.49
C TYR A 180 18.67 -17.93 2.37
N VAL A 181 17.49 -18.15 1.77
CA VAL A 181 16.29 -18.49 2.54
C VAL A 181 16.41 -19.88 3.20
N ASN A 182 17.04 -20.83 2.52
CA ASN A 182 17.27 -22.17 3.06
C ASN A 182 18.38 -22.21 4.10
N ASN A 183 19.38 -21.33 3.98
CA ASN A 183 20.56 -21.28 4.87
C ASN A 183 20.86 -19.84 5.32
N PRO A 184 20.00 -19.20 6.13
CA PRO A 184 20.14 -17.79 6.47
C PRO A 184 21.36 -17.46 7.35
N GLU A 185 21.92 -18.47 8.03
CA GLU A 185 23.12 -18.33 8.86
C GLU A 185 24.43 -18.52 8.08
N CYS A 186 24.36 -18.99 6.83
CA CYS A 186 25.54 -19.21 6.02
C CYS A 186 26.07 -17.89 5.46
N GLU A 187 27.27 -17.49 5.91
CA GLU A 187 27.92 -16.25 5.47
C GLU A 187 28.15 -16.21 3.94
N GLN A 188 28.44 -17.36 3.32
CA GLN A 188 28.63 -17.48 1.88
C GLN A 188 27.33 -17.17 1.10
N ALA A 189 26.18 -17.67 1.58
CA ALA A 189 24.88 -17.40 0.96
C ALA A 189 24.52 -15.91 1.07
N ILE A 190 24.82 -15.27 2.20
CA ILE A 190 24.62 -13.83 2.41
C ILE A 190 25.51 -13.01 1.45
N HIS A 191 26.79 -13.37 1.34
CA HIS A 191 27.74 -12.67 0.48
C HIS A 191 27.33 -12.75 -0.99
N LYS A 192 27.01 -13.96 -1.46
CA LYS A 192 26.54 -14.22 -2.83
C LYS A 192 25.24 -13.47 -3.15
N LEU A 193 24.28 -13.46 -2.23
CA LEU A 193 23.06 -12.68 -2.39
C LEU A 193 23.34 -11.16 -2.48
N ARG A 194 24.25 -10.64 -1.67
CA ARG A 194 24.62 -9.22 -1.68
C ARG A 194 25.31 -8.84 -3.00
N GLU A 195 26.19 -9.69 -3.50
CA GLU A 195 26.88 -9.51 -4.77
C GLU A 195 25.88 -9.48 -5.93
N GLU A 196 25.02 -10.49 -6.06
CA GLU A 196 24.00 -10.52 -7.11
C GLU A 196 23.05 -9.31 -7.01
N ARG A 197 22.63 -8.94 -5.79
CA ARG A 197 21.77 -7.77 -5.56
C ARG A 197 22.41 -6.45 -5.99
N SER A 198 23.74 -6.36 -6.04
CA SER A 198 24.44 -5.16 -6.49
C SER A 198 24.38 -4.96 -8.01
N ARG A 199 24.15 -6.02 -8.79
CA ARG A 199 24.17 -5.99 -10.26
C ARG A 199 22.95 -5.31 -10.91
N PHE A 200 21.89 -5.08 -10.13
CA PHE A 200 20.65 -4.43 -10.59
C PHE A 200 20.17 -3.34 -9.62
N ARG A 201 21.11 -2.78 -8.85
CA ARG A 201 20.91 -1.57 -8.06
C ARG A 201 21.15 -0.32 -8.88
#